data_AF-V6JP74-F1
#
_entry.id   AF-V6JP74-F1
#
_cell.length_a   1.000
_cell.length_b   1.000
_cell.length_c   1.000
_cell.angle_alpha   90.00
_cell.angle_beta   90.00
_cell.angle_gamma   90.00
#
_symmetry.space_group_name_H-M   'P 1'
#
loop_
_entity.id
_entity.type
_entity.pdbx_description
1 polymer ?
#
loop_
_entity_poly.entity_id
_entity_poly.type
_entity_poly.pdbx_seq_one_letter_code
_entity_poly.pdbx_strand_id
1 'polypeptide(L)'
;MAELGVTTAPAQAVGPATLARCIRGPWAIEAQHFVRDVTFGEDASRARTGSLLRALATFRSLAISLTHLAGWTNNAAAHAHYRNHPADALRELGLTT
;
A
#
# COMPACT_ATOMS: atom_id res chain seq x y z
N MET A 1 -25.84 1.89 -6.81
CA MET A 1 -25.75 2.47 -5.46
C MET A 1 -25.52 3.97 -5.63
N ALA A 2 -26.23 4.83 -4.92
CA ALA A 2 -25.97 6.27 -4.92
C ALA A 2 -25.22 6.61 -3.62
N GLU A 3 -24.19 7.46 -3.72
CA GLU A 3 -23.35 7.88 -2.58
C GLU A 3 -23.48 9.39 -2.41
N LEU A 4 -23.63 9.85 -1.17
CA LEU A 4 -23.71 11.27 -0.82
C LEU A 4 -22.31 11.77 -0.46
N GLY A 5 -21.91 12.91 -1.03
CA GLY A 5 -20.61 13.54 -0.76
C GLY A 5 -20.70 15.06 -0.68
N VAL A 6 -19.73 15.67 -0.01
CA VAL A 6 -19.58 17.13 0.10
C VAL A 6 -18.26 17.53 -0.56
N THR A 7 -18.26 18.60 -1.34
CA THR A 7 -17.06 19.12 -2.02
C THR A 7 -17.04 20.64 -1.98
N THR A 8 -15.85 21.22 -2.02
CA THR A 8 -15.64 22.67 -2.20
C THR A 8 -15.71 23.10 -3.66
N ALA A 9 -15.83 22.16 -4.60
CA ALA A 9 -15.97 22.47 -6.01
C ALA A 9 -17.30 23.19 -6.30
N PRO A 10 -17.30 24.30 -7.07
CA PRO A 10 -18.52 24.96 -7.50
C PRO A 10 -19.39 24.00 -8.34
N ALA A 11 -20.72 24.10 -8.20
CA ALA A 11 -21.67 23.18 -8.84
C ALA A 11 -21.53 23.11 -10.37
N GLN A 12 -21.15 24.23 -11.01
CA GLN A 12 -20.98 24.34 -12.46
C GLN A 12 -19.57 23.97 -12.94
N ALA A 13 -18.61 23.84 -12.03
CA ALA A 13 -17.19 23.67 -12.38
C ALA A 13 -16.80 22.22 -12.64
N VAL A 14 -17.55 21.24 -12.11
CA VAL A 14 -17.16 19.83 -12.14
C VAL A 14 -18.32 18.96 -12.59
N GLY A 15 -18.10 18.24 -13.70
CA GLY A 15 -19.10 17.29 -14.21
C GLY A 15 -19.21 16.00 -13.39
N PRO A 16 -20.31 15.24 -13.53
CA PRO A 16 -20.56 14.01 -12.77
C PRO A 16 -19.45 12.96 -12.86
N ALA A 17 -18.81 12.80 -14.02
CA ALA A 17 -17.74 11.83 -14.21
C ALA A 17 -16.50 12.12 -13.34
N THR A 18 -16.16 13.40 -13.17
CA THR A 18 -15.03 13.81 -12.32
C THR A 18 -15.36 13.57 -10.85
N LEU A 19 -16.58 13.93 -10.41
CA LEU A 19 -17.03 13.62 -9.04
C LEU A 19 -16.99 12.12 -8.75
N ALA A 20 -17.51 11.31 -9.69
CA ALA A 20 -17.50 9.86 -9.56
C ALA A 20 -16.08 9.28 -9.51
N ARG A 21 -15.11 9.86 -10.23
CA ARG A 21 -13.70 9.51 -10.13
C ARG A 21 -13.10 9.91 -8.78
N CYS A 22 -13.43 11.09 -8.25
CA CYS A 22 -12.97 11.52 -6.93
C CYS A 22 -13.50 10.63 -5.81
N ILE A 23 -14.74 10.15 -5.92
CA ILE A 23 -15.34 9.19 -4.97
C ILE A 23 -14.66 7.83 -5.08
N ARG A 24 -14.37 7.36 -6.31
CA ARG A 24 -13.76 6.03 -6.52
C ARG A 24 -12.25 5.97 -6.30
N GLY A 25 -11.53 7.06 -6.53
CA GLY A 25 -10.07 7.11 -6.42
C GLY A 25 -9.51 6.65 -5.06
N PRO A 26 -10.10 7.07 -3.92
CA PRO A 26 -9.67 6.66 -2.59
C PRO A 26 -9.65 5.15 -2.34
N TRP A 27 -10.42 4.33 -3.08
CA TRP A 27 -10.37 2.88 -2.92
C TRP A 27 -9.00 2.27 -3.23
N ALA A 28 -8.15 2.95 -4.00
CA ALA A 28 -6.76 2.53 -4.18
C ALA A 28 -5.98 2.53 -2.86
N ILE A 29 -6.31 3.41 -1.93
CA ILE A 29 -5.71 3.47 -0.59
C ILE A 29 -6.12 2.22 0.20
N GLU A 30 -7.40 1.84 0.15
CA GLU A 30 -7.91 0.65 0.82
C GLU A 30 -7.30 -0.64 0.25
N ALA A 31 -7.12 -0.71 -1.07
CA ALA A 31 -6.42 -1.83 -1.70
C ALA A 31 -4.97 -1.96 -1.19
N GLN A 32 -4.28 -0.84 -0.95
CA GLN A 32 -2.95 -0.85 -0.35
C GLN A 32 -2.98 -1.29 1.12
N HIS A 33 -3.99 -0.89 1.89
CA HIS A 33 -4.19 -1.37 3.26
C HIS A 33 -4.38 -2.89 3.30
N PHE A 34 -5.24 -3.43 2.44
CA PHE A 34 -5.45 -4.88 2.34
C PHE A 34 -4.14 -5.65 2.09
N VAL A 35 -3.26 -5.16 1.21
CA VAL A 35 -1.95 -5.80 0.97
C VAL A 35 -1.09 -5.78 2.23
N ARG A 36 -1.05 -4.66 2.97
CA ARG A 36 -0.27 -4.56 4.21
C ARG A 36 -0.82 -5.48 5.30
N ASP A 37 -2.13 -5.50 5.46
CA ASP A 37 -2.82 -6.25 6.52
C ASP A 37 -2.70 -7.75 6.29
N VAL A 38 -3.00 -8.20 5.07
CA VAL A 38 -3.05 -9.63 4.74
C VAL A 38 -1.70 -10.15 4.28
N THR A 39 -1.07 -9.53 3.28
CA THR A 39 0.17 -10.07 2.69
C THR A 39 1.37 -9.86 3.61
N PHE A 40 1.46 -8.71 4.26
CA PHE A 40 2.56 -8.39 5.18
C PHE A 40 2.20 -8.60 6.67
N GLY A 41 1.02 -9.16 6.94
CA GLY A 41 0.60 -9.58 8.28
C GLY A 41 0.53 -8.45 9.30
N GLU A 42 0.13 -7.25 8.90
CA GLU A 42 0.03 -6.11 9.82
C GLU A 42 -0.98 -6.38 10.95
N ASP A 43 -2.17 -6.88 10.64
CA ASP A 43 -3.20 -7.22 11.63
C ASP A 43 -2.75 -8.29 12.62
N ALA A 44 -1.97 -9.26 12.15
CA ALA A 44 -1.43 -10.33 12.98
C ALA A 44 -0.28 -9.86 13.89
N SER A 45 0.31 -8.69 13.62
CA SER A 45 1.42 -8.15 14.41
C SER A 45 0.97 -7.77 15.81
N ARG A 46 1.68 -8.26 16.83
CA ARG A 46 1.47 -7.91 18.26
C ARG A 46 2.41 -6.83 18.79
N ALA A 47 3.23 -6.24 17.92
CA ALA A 47 4.09 -5.12 18.28
C ALA A 47 3.24 -3.92 18.74
N ARG A 48 3.37 -3.48 19.99
CA ARG A 48 2.57 -2.36 20.57
C ARG A 48 3.40 -1.30 21.31
N THR A 49 4.73 -1.40 21.29
CA THR A 49 5.59 -0.53 22.09
C THR A 49 5.94 0.76 21.34
N GLY A 50 5.68 1.92 21.95
CA GLY A 50 6.14 3.23 21.45
C GLY A 50 5.73 3.48 19.98
N SER A 51 6.69 3.91 19.17
CA SER A 51 6.49 4.21 17.73
C SER A 51 6.54 2.97 16.82
N LEU A 52 6.64 1.75 17.37
CA LEU A 52 6.90 0.54 16.60
C LEU A 52 5.79 0.22 15.59
N LEU A 53 4.52 0.45 15.93
CA LEU A 53 3.40 0.28 14.98
C LEU A 53 3.61 1.15 13.73
N ARG A 54 3.93 2.44 13.94
CA ARG A 54 4.17 3.39 12.85
C ARG A 54 5.42 3.02 12.05
N ALA A 55 6.50 2.64 12.72
CA ALA A 55 7.72 2.23 12.03
C ALA A 55 7.50 0.99 11.14
N LEU A 56 6.80 -0.02 11.67
CA LEU A 56 6.48 -1.23 10.90
C LEU A 56 5.51 -0.95 9.75
N ALA A 57 4.53 -0.07 9.94
CA ALA A 57 3.67 0.41 8.84
C ALA A 57 4.51 1.04 7.71
N THR A 58 5.46 1.91 8.07
CA THR A 58 6.38 2.53 7.09
C THR A 58 7.24 1.50 6.37
N PHE A 59 7.82 0.54 7.10
CA PHE A 59 8.66 -0.50 6.47
C PHE A 59 7.86 -1.40 5.52
N ARG A 60 6.61 -1.74 5.84
CA ARG A 60 5.74 -2.51 4.93
C ARG A 60 5.41 -1.72 3.67
N SER A 61 5.05 -0.44 3.81
CA SER A 61 4.81 0.44 2.66
C SER A 61 6.06 0.57 1.79
N LEU A 62 7.25 0.71 2.40
CA LEU A 62 8.52 0.73 1.69
C LEU A 62 8.76 -0.58 0.93
N ALA A 63 8.55 -1.72 1.57
CA ALA A 63 8.71 -3.02 0.93
C ALA A 63 7.78 -3.18 -0.28
N ILE A 64 6.50 -2.79 -0.16
CA ILE A 64 5.55 -2.82 -1.29
C ILE A 64 6.08 -1.97 -2.44
N SER A 65 6.47 -0.71 -2.19
CA SER A 65 7.01 0.16 -3.23
C SER A 65 8.26 -0.42 -3.90
N LEU A 66 9.17 -1.03 -3.13
CA LEU A 66 10.36 -1.68 -3.67
C LEU A 66 10.00 -2.87 -4.56
N THR A 67 9.02 -3.69 -4.20
CA THR A 67 8.57 -4.79 -5.07
C THR A 67 8.05 -4.29 -6.41
N HIS A 68 7.34 -3.14 -6.44
CA HIS A 68 6.89 -2.53 -7.70
C HIS A 68 8.05 -1.97 -8.52
N LEU A 69 9.04 -1.35 -7.88
CA LEU A 69 10.26 -0.87 -8.54
C LEU A 69 11.10 -2.01 -9.12
N ALA A 70 11.11 -3.17 -8.47
CA ALA A 70 11.73 -4.40 -8.98
C ALA A 70 10.91 -5.08 -10.09
N GLY A 71 9.75 -4.52 -10.47
CA GLY A 71 8.93 -5.00 -11.59
C GLY A 71 7.94 -6.11 -11.24
N TRP A 72 7.74 -6.42 -9.97
CA TRP A 72 6.72 -7.39 -9.57
C TRP A 72 5.31 -6.84 -9.80
N THR A 73 4.46 -7.64 -10.44
CA THR A 73 3.03 -7.35 -10.64
C THR A 73 2.14 -7.99 -9.57
N ASN A 74 2.70 -8.83 -8.70
CA ASN A 74 1.99 -9.53 -7.64
C ASN A 74 2.74 -9.44 -6.30
N ASN A 75 2.19 -8.66 -5.36
CA ASN A 75 2.78 -8.43 -4.04
C ASN A 75 2.92 -9.71 -3.21
N ALA A 76 1.98 -10.65 -3.32
CA ALA A 76 2.03 -11.90 -2.56
C ALA A 76 3.16 -12.81 -3.05
N ALA A 77 3.35 -12.89 -4.37
CA ALA A 77 4.47 -13.63 -4.96
C ALA A 77 5.82 -13.01 -4.59
N ALA A 78 5.94 -11.68 -4.69
CA ALA A 78 7.14 -10.95 -4.29
C ALA A 78 7.44 -11.15 -2.79
N HIS A 79 6.43 -11.01 -1.92
CA HIS A 79 6.58 -11.24 -0.49
C HIS A 79 7.06 -12.66 -0.18
N ALA A 80 6.47 -13.68 -0.82
CA ALA A 80 6.90 -15.07 -0.67
C ALA A 80 8.34 -15.29 -1.15
N HIS A 81 8.73 -14.68 -2.28
CA HIS A 81 10.08 -14.76 -2.82
C HIS A 81 11.12 -14.21 -1.83
N TYR A 82 10.99 -12.94 -1.41
CA TYR A 82 11.96 -12.30 -0.51
C TYR A 82 11.92 -12.84 0.92
N ARG A 83 10.77 -13.36 1.38
CA ARG A 83 10.70 -14.09 2.65
C ARG A 83 11.56 -15.35 2.64
N ASN A 84 11.57 -16.08 1.52
CA ASN A 84 12.33 -17.31 1.38
C ASN A 84 13.78 -17.07 0.92
N HIS A 85 14.06 -15.91 0.32
CA HIS A 85 15.38 -15.52 -0.19
C HIS A 85 15.75 -14.10 0.27
N PRO A 86 15.94 -13.87 1.58
CA PRO A 86 16.17 -12.52 2.10
C PRO A 86 17.47 -11.87 1.59
N ALA A 87 18.46 -12.67 1.20
CA ALA A 87 19.69 -12.18 0.58
C ALA A 87 19.43 -11.48 -0.77
N ASP A 88 18.38 -11.88 -1.49
CA ASP A 88 18.05 -11.30 -2.78
C ASP A 88 17.52 -9.87 -2.62
N ALA A 89 16.72 -9.62 -1.59
CA ALA A 89 16.27 -8.26 -1.23
C ALA A 89 17.45 -7.34 -0.91
N LEU A 90 18.45 -7.83 -0.16
CA LEU A 90 19.63 -7.03 0.18
C LEU A 90 20.49 -6.73 -1.05
N ARG A 91 20.62 -7.69 -1.97
CA ARG A 91 21.37 -7.52 -3.21
C ARG A 91 20.73 -6.49 -4.12
N GLU A 92 19.40 -6.53 -4.27
CA GLU A 92 18.67 -5.54 -5.04
C GLU A 92 18.83 -4.12 -4.50
N LEU A 93 18.95 -3.98 -3.18
CA LEU A 93 19.21 -2.71 -2.53
C LEU A 93 20.69 -2.28 -2.57
N GLY A 94 21.57 -3.09 -3.15
CA GLY A 94 23.02 -2.82 -3.15
C GLY A 94 23.65 -2.88 -1.75
N LEU A 95 23.04 -3.61 -0.83
CA LEU A 95 23.47 -3.73 0.58
C LEU A 95 24.30 -4.99 0.85
N THR A 96 24.62 -5.76 -0.19
CA THR A 96 25.53 -6.91 -0.11
C THR A 96 26.96 -6.47 -0.45
N THR A 97 27.91 -6.82 0.42
CA THR A 97 29.36 -6.66 0.21
C THR A 97 29.93 -7.68 -0.77
#